data_AF-A0A4Y4DJ73-F1
#
_entry.id   AF-A0A4Y4DJ73-F1
#
_cell.length_a   1.000
_cell.length_b   1.000
_cell.length_c   1.000
_cell.angle_alpha   90.00
_cell.angle_beta   90.00
_cell.angle_gamma   90.00
#
_symmetry.space_group_name_H-M   'P 1'
#
loop_
_entity.id
_entity.type
_entity.pdbx_description
1 polymer ?
#
loop_
_entity_poly.entity_id
_entity_poly.type
_entity_poly.pdbx_seq_one_letter_code
_entity_poly.pdbx_strand_id
1 'polypeptide(L)'
;MDHRIRGVRRVMTVLAAVALIAPLQPVAAAPIPAQGAAVVAAPAVVSSTAVKLWVKPTTRLNIRTGPGTKYASIAKIDKGQPAYATAKSSNDWYKITTKGKTGWVSGSYVRTCSKGCEIDAGPYTTNRAGLTDRYYSRLAGTDLYASVNGAKRIGDIPANSIVYRDLAWERKAGQVSGWFYVRTQGADGWMKSSALKRTSSAKTSNTTKVTAAAVRRQSNGNIPASMLAAAGWDKEKTLLAAPAVADLTKLNTAFKNKFGKNLDIDLAYRTLDTQKFFYSELGPYIAAKPGTSNHGWGLAIDFPESYNYSFSGKYYKWLKANSSKYNWVHRKNLEQYRSDGSKNPYAEAWHFEYVGR
;
A
#
# COMPACT_ATOMS: atom_id res chain seq x y z
N MET A 1 -9.73 -19.23 1.92
CA MET A 1 -8.82 -18.63 2.92
C MET A 1 -7.40 -18.94 2.48
N ASP A 2 -6.63 -17.94 2.06
CA ASP A 2 -5.18 -18.10 1.82
C ASP A 2 -4.48 -16.83 2.30
N HIS A 3 -3.54 -17.01 3.21
CA HIS A 3 -2.99 -16.01 4.13
C HIS A 3 -1.75 -15.28 3.59
N ARG A 4 -1.53 -15.29 2.26
CA ARG A 4 -0.22 -14.92 1.70
C ARG A 4 -0.03 -13.45 1.31
N ILE A 5 -1.08 -12.63 1.23
CA ILE A 5 -0.95 -11.19 0.89
C ILE A 5 -1.01 -10.27 2.12
N ARG A 6 -1.44 -10.76 3.29
CA ARG A 6 -1.35 -10.01 4.56
C ARG A 6 0.07 -9.97 5.16
N GLY A 7 1.04 -10.61 4.50
CA GLY A 7 2.36 -10.95 5.06
C GLY A 7 3.41 -9.85 5.13
N VAL A 8 3.23 -8.68 4.50
CA VAL A 8 4.21 -7.58 4.68
C VAL A 8 3.91 -6.78 5.95
N ARG A 9 2.71 -6.88 6.54
CA ARG A 9 2.33 -6.08 7.72
C ARG A 9 1.40 -6.81 8.69
N ARG A 10 1.97 -7.59 9.61
CA ARG A 10 1.75 -7.49 11.07
C ARG A 10 2.39 -8.66 11.81
N VAL A 11 3.24 -8.29 12.76
CA VAL A 11 3.72 -9.13 13.84
C VAL A 11 2.56 -9.31 14.85
N MET A 12 2.32 -10.57 15.21
CA MET A 12 1.70 -11.10 16.45
C MET A 12 0.37 -10.53 16.93
N THR A 13 -0.67 -11.37 16.92
CA THR A 13 -1.53 -11.58 18.10
C THR A 13 -2.02 -13.04 18.09
N VAL A 14 -1.70 -13.78 19.15
CA VAL A 14 -2.08 -15.18 19.40
C VAL A 14 -3.51 -15.19 19.95
N LEU A 15 -4.38 -16.04 19.40
CA LEU A 15 -5.61 -16.46 20.07
C LEU A 15 -5.26 -17.54 21.09
N ALA A 16 -5.62 -17.32 22.35
CA ALA A 16 -5.59 -18.35 23.39
C ALA A 16 -6.77 -19.30 23.18
N ALA A 17 -6.47 -20.59 23.02
CA ALA A 17 -7.43 -21.66 23.19
C ALA A 17 -7.52 -21.99 24.69
N VAL A 18 -8.74 -22.00 25.22
CA VAL A 18 -9.03 -22.48 26.58
C VAL A 18 -9.05 -24.02 26.53
N ALA A 19 -8.03 -24.65 27.11
CA ALA A 19 -8.06 -26.06 27.46
C ALA A 19 -8.32 -26.18 28.97
N LEU A 20 -9.36 -26.92 29.35
CA LEU A 20 -9.60 -27.32 30.73
C LEU A 20 -8.46 -28.25 31.17
N ILE A 21 -7.80 -27.91 32.29
CA ILE A 21 -6.87 -28.78 33.00
C ILE A 21 -7.40 -28.95 34.43
N ALA A 22 -7.49 -30.21 34.86
CA ALA A 22 -7.90 -30.64 36.19
C ALA A 22 -6.94 -30.15 37.30
N PRO A 23 -7.39 -30.00 38.56
CA PRO A 23 -6.52 -29.53 39.63
C PRO A 23 -5.53 -30.61 40.06
N LEU A 24 -4.23 -30.29 40.01
CA LEU A 24 -3.18 -31.02 40.71
C LEU A 24 -3.13 -30.56 42.18
N GLN A 25 -3.02 -31.52 43.10
CA GLN A 25 -2.87 -31.28 44.53
C GLN A 25 -1.52 -30.62 44.87
N PRO A 26 -1.43 -29.84 45.96
CA PRO A 26 -0.18 -29.22 46.37
C PRO A 26 0.74 -30.25 47.04
N VAL A 27 1.93 -30.45 46.46
CA VAL A 27 3.05 -31.10 47.15
C VAL A 27 3.81 -30.00 47.90
N ALA A 28 3.95 -30.16 49.22
CA ALA A 28 4.70 -29.23 50.05
C ALA A 28 6.20 -29.27 49.69
N ALA A 29 6.74 -28.14 49.23
CA ALA A 29 8.17 -27.97 49.01
C ALA A 29 8.85 -27.46 50.30
N ALA A 30 9.92 -28.14 50.71
CA ALA A 30 10.79 -27.73 51.81
C ALA A 30 11.54 -26.42 51.48
N PRO A 31 11.92 -25.61 52.49
CA PRO A 31 12.58 -24.33 52.27
C PRO A 31 14.03 -24.53 51.80
N ILE A 32 14.36 -23.97 50.64
CA ILE A 32 15.74 -23.80 50.16
C ILE A 32 16.32 -22.53 50.81
N PRO A 33 17.57 -22.54 51.33
CA PRO A 33 18.18 -21.35 51.91
C PRO A 33 18.37 -20.26 50.85
N ALA A 34 17.94 -19.05 51.17
CA ALA A 34 18.08 -17.87 50.33
C ALA A 34 19.56 -17.49 50.16
N GLN A 35 20.14 -17.80 49.00
CA GLN A 35 21.38 -17.17 48.55
C GLN A 35 21.05 -15.81 47.94
N GLY A 36 21.74 -14.77 48.41
CA GLY A 36 21.46 -13.36 48.14
C GLY A 36 21.27 -13.05 46.66
N ALA A 37 20.05 -12.68 46.29
CA ALA A 37 19.78 -12.04 45.01
C ALA A 37 20.44 -10.65 45.04
N ALA A 38 21.46 -10.46 44.19
CA ALA A 38 21.98 -9.14 43.91
C ALA A 38 20.82 -8.25 43.44
N VAL A 39 20.50 -7.22 44.22
CA VAL A 39 19.48 -6.23 43.87
C VAL A 39 20.04 -5.45 42.68
N VAL A 40 19.65 -5.84 41.46
CA VAL A 40 19.98 -5.06 40.26
C VAL A 40 19.23 -3.73 40.42
N ALA A 41 19.96 -2.68 40.80
CA ALA A 41 19.40 -1.35 40.99
C ALA A 41 18.57 -0.97 39.76
N ALA A 42 17.30 -0.62 39.97
CA ALA A 42 16.45 -0.10 38.92
C ALA A 42 17.18 1.10 38.29
N PRO A 43 17.29 1.17 36.95
CA PRO A 43 17.98 2.28 36.31
C PRO A 43 17.31 3.60 36.69
N ALA A 44 18.14 4.62 36.96
CA ALA A 44 17.68 5.95 37.37
C ALA A 44 16.56 6.46 36.44
N VAL A 45 15.55 7.11 37.03
CA VAL A 45 14.41 7.65 36.30
C VAL A 45 14.91 8.77 35.39
N VAL A 46 15.02 8.49 34.10
CA VAL A 46 15.39 9.49 33.09
C VAL A 46 14.13 10.27 32.72
N SER A 47 14.15 11.58 32.98
CA SER A 47 13.05 12.48 32.61
C SER A 47 12.86 12.52 31.09
N SER A 48 11.61 12.76 30.63
CA SER A 48 11.29 12.85 29.21
C SER A 48 10.23 13.89 28.91
N THR A 49 10.36 14.56 27.77
CA THR A 49 9.42 15.56 27.27
C THR A 49 8.64 15.00 26.08
N ALA A 50 7.38 15.37 25.93
CA ALA A 50 6.57 14.99 24.77
C ALA A 50 7.11 15.64 23.48
N VAL A 51 7.19 14.85 22.41
CA VAL A 51 7.52 15.32 21.06
C VAL A 51 6.54 14.74 20.05
N LYS A 52 6.41 15.38 18.88
CA LYS A 52 5.54 14.94 17.79
C LYS A 52 6.28 15.05 16.47
N LEU A 53 7.22 14.14 16.24
CA LEU A 53 8.10 14.18 15.07
C LEU A 53 8.41 12.78 14.56
N TRP A 54 8.84 12.69 13.32
CA TRP A 54 9.35 11.45 12.74
C TRP A 54 10.86 11.36 12.92
N VAL A 55 11.35 10.15 13.22
CA VAL A 55 12.77 9.82 13.27
C VAL A 55 13.10 8.75 12.24
N LYS A 56 14.29 8.84 11.65
CA LYS A 56 14.80 7.88 10.67
C LYS A 56 16.17 7.36 11.11
N PRO A 57 16.30 6.06 11.45
CA PRO A 57 17.58 5.48 11.84
C PRO A 57 18.64 5.58 10.73
N THR A 58 19.87 5.94 11.09
CA THR A 58 21.03 5.95 10.18
C THR A 58 21.71 4.58 10.09
N THR A 59 21.41 3.69 11.04
CA THR A 59 21.81 2.28 11.09
C THR A 59 20.66 1.44 11.66
N ARG A 60 20.81 0.11 11.70
CA ARG A 60 19.88 -0.78 12.40
C ARG A 60 20.00 -0.55 13.91
N LEU A 61 18.90 -0.31 14.60
CA LEU A 61 18.88 -0.01 16.04
C LEU A 61 18.04 -1.00 16.84
N ASN A 62 18.45 -1.24 18.08
CA ASN A 62 17.64 -1.93 19.07
C ASN A 62 16.60 -0.98 19.66
N ILE A 63 15.35 -1.43 19.70
CA ILE A 63 14.27 -0.80 20.47
C ILE A 63 14.34 -1.38 21.88
N ARG A 64 14.49 -0.52 22.88
CA ARG A 64 14.71 -0.90 24.28
C ARG A 64 13.54 -0.53 25.19
N THR A 65 13.41 -1.21 26.33
CA THR A 65 12.34 -0.93 27.31
C THR A 65 12.49 0.44 27.98
N GLY A 66 13.69 1.00 28.02
CA GLY A 66 13.97 2.33 28.55
C GLY A 66 15.12 3.06 27.82
N PRO A 67 15.33 4.35 28.13
CA PRO A 67 16.25 5.23 27.43
C PRO A 67 17.71 4.99 27.87
N GLY A 68 18.30 3.88 27.43
CA GLY A 68 19.69 3.54 27.74
C GLY A 68 20.09 2.13 27.29
N THR A 69 21.40 1.88 27.20
CA THR A 69 21.93 0.58 26.76
C THR A 69 21.76 -0.54 27.79
N LYS A 70 21.58 -0.19 29.07
CA LYS A 70 21.30 -1.14 30.17
C LYS A 70 19.88 -1.73 30.14
N TYR A 71 18.97 -1.14 29.37
CA TYR A 71 17.60 -1.62 29.24
C TYR A 71 17.49 -2.75 28.21
N ALA A 72 16.63 -3.73 28.48
CA ALA A 72 16.40 -4.88 27.61
C ALA A 72 15.95 -4.47 26.20
N SER A 73 16.44 -5.17 25.18
CA SER A 73 15.98 -4.99 23.80
C SER A 73 14.74 -5.85 23.55
N ILE A 74 13.69 -5.23 23.00
CA ILE A 74 12.38 -5.86 22.73
C ILE A 74 12.07 -6.01 21.24
N ALA A 75 12.82 -5.29 20.39
CA ALA A 75 12.72 -5.34 18.94
C ALA A 75 13.92 -4.64 18.29
N LYS A 76 13.93 -4.64 16.96
CA LYS A 76 14.86 -3.88 16.13
C LYS A 76 14.08 -3.02 15.13
N ILE A 77 14.68 -1.90 14.74
CA ILE A 77 14.24 -1.05 13.64
C ILE A 77 15.37 -0.97 12.62
N ASP A 78 15.04 -1.16 11.35
CA ASP A 78 16.05 -1.17 10.29
C ASP A 78 16.51 0.24 9.90
N LYS A 79 17.72 0.32 9.33
CA LYS A 79 18.26 1.55 8.76
C LYS A 79 17.26 2.14 7.78
N GLY A 80 16.97 3.42 7.91
CA GLY A 80 16.07 4.13 7.00
C GLY A 80 14.57 3.89 7.24
N GLN A 81 14.17 3.05 8.19
CA GLN A 81 12.74 2.87 8.47
C GLN A 81 12.21 4.05 9.31
N PRO A 82 11.28 4.89 8.81
CA PRO A 82 10.74 5.99 9.59
C PRO A 82 9.92 5.48 10.79
N ALA A 83 10.01 6.15 11.93
CA ALA A 83 9.20 5.88 13.11
C ALA A 83 8.71 7.17 13.76
N TYR A 84 7.48 7.14 14.28
CA TYR A 84 6.91 8.30 14.96
C TYR A 84 7.37 8.33 16.42
N ALA A 85 8.04 9.43 16.81
CA ALA A 85 8.49 9.66 18.16
C ALA A 85 7.46 10.48 18.95
N THR A 86 7.16 10.02 20.16
CA THR A 86 6.16 10.62 21.07
C THR A 86 6.78 11.24 22.32
N ALA A 87 8.01 10.84 22.68
CA ALA A 87 8.76 11.45 23.76
C ALA A 87 10.26 11.47 23.43
N LYS A 88 10.98 12.43 24.02
CA LYS A 88 12.42 12.54 24.01
C LYS A 88 12.91 12.56 25.46
N SER A 89 13.82 11.68 25.82
CA SER A 89 14.44 11.66 27.14
C SER A 89 15.54 12.73 27.26
N SER A 90 15.86 13.11 28.50
CA SER A 90 16.93 14.08 28.80
C SER A 90 18.31 13.60 28.34
N ASN A 91 18.53 12.29 28.25
CA ASN A 91 19.77 11.70 27.72
C ASN A 91 19.71 11.36 26.21
N ASP A 92 18.87 12.06 25.45
CA ASP A 92 18.76 11.97 23.99
C ASP A 92 18.34 10.58 23.46
N TRP A 93 17.30 9.98 24.04
CA TRP A 93 16.61 8.83 23.47
C TRP A 93 15.20 9.21 23.03
N TYR A 94 14.71 8.59 21.95
CA TYR A 94 13.37 8.81 21.45
C TYR A 94 12.48 7.61 21.73
N LYS A 95 11.31 7.84 22.34
CA LYS A 95 10.27 6.85 22.49
C LYS A 95 9.48 6.75 21.19
N ILE A 96 9.63 5.63 20.49
CA ILE A 96 9.00 5.37 19.21
C ILE A 96 7.96 4.25 19.31
N THR A 97 7.04 4.25 18.36
CA THR A 97 6.14 3.10 18.11
C THR A 97 6.32 2.62 16.68
N THR A 98 6.60 1.33 16.50
CA THR A 98 6.68 0.71 15.18
C THR A 98 6.19 -0.73 15.24
N LYS A 99 5.41 -1.17 14.23
CA LYS A 99 4.86 -2.54 14.14
C LYS A 99 4.20 -3.04 15.44
N GLY A 100 3.49 -2.15 16.15
CA GLY A 100 2.80 -2.47 17.40
C GLY A 100 3.70 -2.55 18.65
N LYS A 101 5.00 -2.28 18.53
CA LYS A 101 5.95 -2.25 19.65
C LYS A 101 6.35 -0.82 19.99
N THR A 102 6.34 -0.52 21.29
CA THR A 102 6.69 0.79 21.83
C THR A 102 7.93 0.67 22.71
N GLY A 103 8.94 1.50 22.45
CA GLY A 103 10.17 1.53 23.24
C GLY A 103 11.10 2.65 22.80
N TRP A 104 12.34 2.61 23.26
CA TRP A 104 13.31 3.70 23.12
C TRP A 104 14.43 3.34 22.16
N VAL A 105 14.81 4.31 21.32
CA VAL A 105 15.97 4.25 20.43
C VAL A 105 16.90 5.42 20.70
N SER A 106 18.21 5.20 20.54
CA SER A 106 19.24 6.21 20.79
C SER A 106 19.17 7.34 19.75
N GLY A 107 19.12 8.59 20.24
CA GLY A 107 19.06 9.80 19.42
C GLY A 107 20.29 10.01 18.54
N SER A 108 21.46 9.60 19.01
CA SER A 108 22.73 9.66 18.28
C SER A 108 22.73 8.94 16.92
N TYR A 109 21.77 8.03 16.69
CA TYR A 109 21.68 7.24 15.46
C TYR A 109 20.38 7.47 14.69
N VAL A 110 19.67 8.58 14.93
CA VAL A 110 18.47 8.93 14.17
C VAL A 110 18.56 10.35 13.62
N ARG A 111 17.98 10.56 12.44
CA ARG A 111 17.68 11.90 11.92
C ARG A 111 16.24 12.25 12.26
N THR A 112 16.02 13.43 12.84
CA THR A 112 14.67 13.94 13.14
C THR A 112 14.11 14.75 11.97
N CYS A 113 12.81 14.65 11.73
CA CYS A 113 12.10 15.52 10.81
C CYS A 113 10.74 15.91 11.40
N SER A 114 10.39 17.19 11.26
CA SER A 114 9.09 17.74 11.67
C SER A 114 8.38 18.55 10.58
N LYS A 115 8.94 18.63 9.37
CA LYS A 115 8.39 19.38 8.24
C LYS A 115 8.52 18.56 6.96
N GLY A 116 7.40 18.08 6.44
CA GLY A 116 7.35 17.42 5.15
C GLY A 116 7.94 16.02 5.16
N CYS A 117 7.78 15.26 6.24
CA CYS A 117 8.58 14.06 6.51
C CYS A 117 8.16 12.83 5.70
N GLU A 118 9.13 11.94 5.50
CA GLU A 118 8.81 10.56 5.14
C GLU A 118 8.22 9.84 6.36
N ILE A 119 7.12 9.12 6.14
CA ILE A 119 6.33 8.48 7.19
C ILE A 119 6.06 7.01 6.85
N ASP A 120 5.70 6.24 7.88
CA ASP A 120 5.07 4.93 7.72
C ASP A 120 3.55 5.07 8.01
N ALA A 121 2.76 5.25 6.95
CA ALA A 121 1.31 5.43 7.03
C ALA A 121 0.52 4.14 7.29
N GLY A 122 1.20 3.02 7.56
CA GLY A 122 0.54 1.70 7.58
C GLY A 122 0.35 1.13 6.17
N PRO A 123 -0.16 -0.11 6.06
CA PRO A 123 -0.34 -0.76 4.77
C PRO A 123 -1.21 0.11 3.88
N TYR A 124 -0.81 0.21 2.61
CA TYR A 124 -1.65 0.83 1.62
C TYR A 124 -2.97 0.04 1.52
N THR A 125 -4.08 0.75 1.35
CA THR A 125 -5.41 0.15 1.24
C THR A 125 -6.03 0.48 -0.10
N THR A 126 -6.41 1.73 -0.32
CA THR A 126 -6.96 2.25 -1.57
C THR A 126 -6.57 3.71 -1.72
N ASN A 127 -6.77 4.30 -2.92
CA ASN A 127 -6.59 5.73 -3.11
C ASN A 127 -7.55 6.52 -2.20
N ARG A 128 -8.82 6.10 -2.14
CA ARG A 128 -9.82 6.81 -1.34
C ARG A 128 -9.58 6.67 0.15
N ALA A 129 -9.44 5.46 0.69
CA ALA A 129 -9.24 5.22 2.13
C ALA A 129 -10.20 5.99 3.06
N GLY A 130 -11.46 6.21 2.63
CA GLY A 130 -12.46 7.02 3.36
C GLY A 130 -12.29 8.54 3.24
N LEU A 131 -11.28 9.01 2.51
CA LEU A 131 -11.00 10.43 2.26
C LEU A 131 -11.98 11.04 1.26
N THR A 132 -12.24 12.33 1.45
CA THR A 132 -13.16 13.12 0.61
C THR A 132 -12.48 14.31 -0.06
N ASP A 133 -11.32 14.75 0.43
CA ASP A 133 -10.56 15.88 -0.15
C ASP A 133 -9.83 15.44 -1.42
N ARG A 134 -10.56 15.55 -2.52
CA ARG A 134 -10.21 14.99 -3.83
C ARG A 134 -9.63 16.04 -4.77
N TYR A 135 -8.62 15.61 -5.50
CA TYR A 135 -7.93 16.32 -6.57
C TYR A 135 -7.65 15.37 -7.74
N TYR A 136 -7.13 15.95 -8.81
CA TYR A 136 -6.55 15.24 -9.94
C TYR A 136 -5.20 15.85 -10.29
N SER A 137 -4.26 15.04 -10.76
CA SER A 137 -3.00 15.54 -11.31
C SER A 137 -3.25 16.42 -12.54
N ARG A 138 -2.55 17.56 -12.60
CA ARG A 138 -2.69 18.54 -13.67
C ARG A 138 -1.89 18.12 -14.91
N LEU A 139 -0.63 17.74 -14.73
CA LEU A 139 0.32 17.44 -15.80
C LEU A 139 0.68 15.96 -15.79
N ALA A 140 0.96 15.42 -16.98
CA ALA A 140 1.61 14.12 -17.08
C ALA A 140 3.06 14.26 -16.62
N GLY A 141 3.59 13.27 -15.90
CA GLY A 141 4.91 13.43 -15.29
C GLY A 141 4.87 14.08 -13.91
N THR A 142 3.71 14.14 -13.24
CA THR A 142 3.66 14.72 -11.90
C THR A 142 4.40 13.80 -10.92
N ASP A 143 5.28 14.39 -10.10
CA ASP A 143 6.09 13.63 -9.14
C ASP A 143 5.35 13.39 -7.81
N LEU A 144 5.52 12.19 -7.27
CA LEU A 144 5.21 11.82 -5.88
C LEU A 144 6.51 11.57 -5.12
N TYR A 145 6.69 12.24 -3.99
CA TYR A 145 7.94 12.20 -3.21
C TYR A 145 7.75 11.50 -1.87
N ALA A 146 8.83 10.91 -1.35
CA ALA A 146 8.82 10.32 -0.02
C ALA A 146 8.70 11.37 1.10
N SER A 147 9.27 12.54 0.88
CA SER A 147 9.25 13.71 1.76
C SER A 147 9.34 14.96 0.89
N VAL A 148 9.04 16.14 1.43
CA VAL A 148 9.03 17.40 0.65
C VAL A 148 10.36 17.69 -0.06
N ASN A 149 11.49 17.28 0.54
CA ASN A 149 12.83 17.39 -0.03
C ASN A 149 13.48 16.00 -0.24
N GLY A 150 12.65 14.97 -0.35
CA GLY A 150 13.08 13.58 -0.31
C GLY A 150 13.29 12.97 -1.69
N ALA A 151 13.64 11.69 -1.66
CA ALA A 151 13.69 10.88 -2.87
C ALA A 151 12.31 10.86 -3.54
N LYS A 152 12.34 10.94 -4.87
CA LYS A 152 11.18 10.72 -5.71
C LYS A 152 10.76 9.25 -5.62
N ARG A 153 9.49 8.98 -5.29
CA ARG A 153 8.90 7.63 -5.29
C ARG A 153 8.42 7.25 -6.68
N ILE A 154 7.66 8.15 -7.30
CA ILE A 154 7.07 7.96 -8.63
C ILE A 154 7.24 9.27 -9.40
N GLY A 155 7.81 9.21 -10.60
CA GLY A 155 8.12 10.39 -11.40
C GLY A 155 7.24 10.62 -12.62
N ASP A 156 6.14 9.88 -12.72
CA ASP A 156 5.37 9.80 -13.95
C ASP A 156 3.86 9.66 -13.70
N ILE A 157 3.34 10.25 -12.61
CA ILE A 157 1.88 10.20 -12.36
C ILE A 157 1.15 10.82 -13.57
N PRO A 158 0.29 10.04 -14.27
CA PRO A 158 -0.40 10.53 -15.48
C PRO A 158 -1.30 11.71 -15.17
N ALA A 159 -1.48 12.62 -16.12
CA ALA A 159 -2.48 13.68 -16.01
C ALA A 159 -3.88 13.09 -15.77
N ASN A 160 -4.70 13.78 -14.98
CA ASN A 160 -6.05 13.35 -14.58
C ASN A 160 -6.10 12.10 -13.68
N SER A 161 -4.97 11.63 -13.15
CA SER A 161 -4.97 10.60 -12.10
C SER A 161 -5.62 11.16 -10.84
N ILE A 162 -6.43 10.33 -10.18
CA ILE A 162 -7.06 10.66 -8.90
C ILE A 162 -6.01 10.86 -7.81
N VAL A 163 -6.19 11.88 -6.99
CA VAL A 163 -5.32 12.18 -5.86
C VAL A 163 -6.20 12.54 -4.66
N TYR A 164 -6.10 11.80 -3.57
CA TYR A 164 -6.78 12.15 -2.32
C TYR A 164 -5.77 12.74 -1.33
N ARG A 165 -6.07 13.90 -0.77
CA ARG A 165 -5.27 14.48 0.30
C ARG A 165 -5.61 13.80 1.62
N ASP A 166 -4.60 13.29 2.30
CA ASP A 166 -4.72 12.68 3.61
C ASP A 166 -4.25 13.68 4.69
N LEU A 167 -5.16 14.57 5.09
CA LEU A 167 -4.85 15.66 6.03
C LEU A 167 -4.42 15.14 7.41
N ALA A 168 -4.87 13.95 7.81
CA ALA A 168 -4.48 13.34 9.08
C ALA A 168 -2.99 12.96 9.06
N TRP A 169 -2.54 12.30 7.98
CA TRP A 169 -1.12 11.99 7.81
C TRP A 169 -0.29 13.22 7.51
N GLU A 170 -0.80 14.19 6.76
CA GLU A 170 -0.10 15.46 6.50
C GLU A 170 0.25 16.19 7.80
N ARG A 171 -0.69 16.27 8.76
CA ARG A 171 -0.41 16.87 10.09
C ARG A 171 0.65 16.10 10.85
N LYS A 172 0.59 14.76 10.84
CA LYS A 172 1.57 13.90 11.52
C LYS A 172 2.96 13.98 10.88
N ALA A 173 3.02 14.19 9.57
CA ALA A 173 4.24 14.31 8.80
C ALA A 173 4.84 15.73 8.83
N GLY A 174 4.10 16.70 9.39
CA GLY A 174 4.49 18.10 9.46
C GLY A 174 4.11 18.85 8.19
N GLN A 175 3.06 19.67 8.25
CA GLN A 175 2.54 20.37 7.08
C GLN A 175 3.58 21.35 6.50
N VAL A 176 3.61 21.47 5.18
CA VAL A 176 4.47 22.41 4.46
C VAL A 176 3.63 23.17 3.44
N SER A 177 3.75 24.50 3.43
CA SER A 177 3.03 25.33 2.47
C SER A 177 3.35 24.91 1.03
N GLY A 178 2.33 24.80 0.19
CA GLY A 178 2.47 24.35 -1.20
C GLY A 178 2.60 22.84 -1.40
N TRP A 179 2.52 22.03 -0.34
CA TRP A 179 2.65 20.58 -0.40
C TRP A 179 1.52 19.86 0.31
N PHE A 180 1.01 18.81 -0.31
CA PHE A 180 0.00 17.93 0.28
C PHE A 180 0.56 16.53 0.46
N TYR A 181 0.18 15.89 1.58
CA TYR A 181 0.33 14.44 1.71
C TYR A 181 -0.86 13.77 1.04
N VAL A 182 -0.61 12.85 0.12
CA VAL A 182 -1.63 12.32 -0.78
C VAL A 182 -1.54 10.81 -0.94
N ARG A 183 -2.66 10.22 -1.37
CA ARG A 183 -2.78 8.85 -1.87
C ARG A 183 -3.15 8.88 -3.35
N THR A 184 -2.39 8.17 -4.17
CA THR A 184 -2.62 8.06 -5.62
C THR A 184 -1.86 6.87 -6.18
N GLN A 185 -2.37 6.26 -7.26
CA GLN A 185 -1.68 5.19 -8.00
C GLN A 185 -1.17 4.06 -7.09
N GLY A 186 -1.95 3.66 -6.08
CA GLY A 186 -1.57 2.60 -5.14
C GLY A 186 -0.41 2.94 -4.19
N ALA A 187 -0.03 4.22 -4.10
CA ALA A 187 1.04 4.72 -3.26
C ALA A 187 0.61 5.96 -2.46
N ASP A 188 1.41 6.33 -1.47
CA ASP A 188 1.27 7.54 -0.68
C ASP A 188 2.57 8.33 -0.56
N GLY A 189 2.47 9.64 -0.39
CA GLY A 189 3.61 10.53 -0.34
C GLY A 189 3.25 11.99 -0.49
N TRP A 190 4.26 12.82 -0.74
CA TRP A 190 4.12 14.27 -0.87
C TRP A 190 4.04 14.69 -2.33
N MET A 191 3.12 15.61 -2.63
CA MET A 191 2.95 16.19 -3.95
C MET A 191 2.75 17.71 -3.86
N LYS A 192 3.33 18.47 -4.79
CA LYS A 192 3.12 19.91 -4.88
C LYS A 192 1.65 20.21 -5.17
N SER A 193 1.02 21.09 -4.39
CA SER A 193 -0.38 21.47 -4.60
C SER A 193 -0.60 22.20 -5.94
N SER A 194 0.43 22.87 -6.46
CA SER A 194 0.42 23.49 -7.79
C SER A 194 0.33 22.47 -8.94
N ALA A 195 0.70 21.21 -8.70
CA ALA A 195 0.54 20.12 -9.66
C ALA A 195 -0.87 19.50 -9.64
N LEU A 196 -1.77 20.00 -8.79
CA LEU A 196 -3.12 19.46 -8.59
C LEU A 196 -4.21 20.41 -9.09
N LYS A 197 -5.34 19.83 -9.50
CA LYS A 197 -6.57 20.52 -9.90
C LYS A 197 -7.80 19.84 -9.30
N ARG A 198 -8.91 20.59 -9.15
CA ARG A 198 -10.16 20.09 -8.56
C ARG A 198 -11.02 19.27 -9.52
N THR A 199 -10.86 19.50 -10.82
CA THR A 199 -11.66 18.86 -11.87
C THR A 199 -10.79 17.95 -12.73
N SER A 200 -11.39 16.88 -13.25
CA SER A 200 -10.76 16.02 -14.26
C SER A 200 -11.31 16.39 -15.64
N SER A 201 -10.43 16.37 -16.64
CA SER A 201 -10.79 16.48 -18.05
C SER A 201 -10.50 15.18 -18.80
N ALA A 202 -10.31 14.06 -18.08
CA ALA A 202 -10.14 12.76 -18.70
C ALA A 202 -11.37 12.41 -19.54
N LYS A 203 -11.12 12.04 -20.80
CA LYS A 203 -12.15 11.47 -21.67
C LYS A 203 -12.65 10.17 -21.04
N THR A 204 -13.93 9.87 -21.21
CA THR A 204 -14.55 8.62 -20.72
C THR A 204 -14.91 7.65 -21.85
N SER A 205 -14.42 7.92 -23.07
CA SER A 205 -14.69 7.12 -24.25
C SER A 205 -13.54 7.21 -25.27
N ASN A 206 -13.51 6.26 -26.21
CA ASN A 206 -12.54 6.18 -27.29
C ASN A 206 -12.94 7.02 -28.52
N THR A 207 -13.14 8.33 -28.35
CA THR A 207 -13.58 9.20 -29.47
C THR A 207 -12.53 9.31 -30.59
N THR A 208 -11.26 9.07 -30.27
CA THR A 208 -10.14 9.13 -31.21
C THR A 208 -9.91 7.81 -31.97
N LYS A 209 -10.77 6.79 -31.77
CA LYS A 209 -10.70 5.49 -32.45
C LYS A 209 -9.33 4.79 -32.31
N VAL A 210 -8.67 4.95 -31.17
CA VAL A 210 -7.40 4.28 -30.86
C VAL A 210 -7.63 2.76 -30.82
N THR A 211 -6.79 2.00 -31.52
CA THR A 211 -6.91 0.53 -31.57
C THR A 211 -6.05 -0.14 -30.49
N ALA A 212 -6.45 -1.35 -30.09
CA ALA A 212 -5.69 -2.17 -29.14
C ALA A 212 -4.27 -2.49 -29.65
N ALA A 213 -4.11 -2.63 -30.96
CA ALA A 213 -2.80 -2.82 -31.61
C ALA A 213 -1.93 -1.55 -31.53
N ALA A 214 -2.51 -0.36 -31.73
CA ALA A 214 -1.78 0.90 -31.60
C ALA A 214 -1.25 1.12 -30.18
N VAL A 215 -2.05 0.76 -29.18
CA VAL A 215 -1.65 0.80 -27.76
C VAL A 215 -0.47 -0.13 -27.49
N ARG A 216 -0.50 -1.37 -27.99
CA ARG A 216 0.57 -2.37 -27.78
C ARG A 216 1.90 -2.00 -28.44
N ARG A 217 1.88 -1.16 -29.48
CA ARG A 217 3.10 -0.62 -30.09
C ARG A 217 3.78 0.44 -29.23
N GLN A 218 3.09 1.01 -28.24
CA GLN A 218 3.71 1.92 -27.29
C GLN A 218 4.58 1.16 -26.31
N SER A 219 5.64 1.82 -25.84
CA SER A 219 6.48 1.31 -24.76
C SER A 219 5.63 1.08 -23.50
N ASN A 220 5.80 -0.09 -22.89
CA ASN A 220 5.06 -0.47 -21.70
C ASN A 220 5.31 0.53 -20.55
N GLY A 221 4.23 1.09 -20.00
CA GLY A 221 4.25 2.10 -18.96
C GLY A 221 4.41 3.54 -19.45
N ASN A 222 4.48 3.76 -20.78
CA ASN A 222 4.71 5.06 -21.41
C ASN A 222 3.68 5.35 -22.51
N ILE A 223 2.40 5.13 -22.23
CA ILE A 223 1.33 5.42 -23.18
C ILE A 223 1.03 6.92 -23.22
N PRO A 224 0.87 7.52 -24.42
CA PRO A 224 0.42 8.91 -24.54
C PRO A 224 -0.94 9.14 -23.87
N ALA A 225 -1.09 10.26 -23.14
CA ALA A 225 -2.35 10.60 -22.48
C ALA A 225 -3.55 10.67 -23.43
N SER A 226 -3.32 10.96 -24.72
CA SER A 226 -4.35 10.95 -25.77
C SER A 226 -4.93 9.56 -26.06
N MET A 227 -4.22 8.49 -25.69
CA MET A 227 -4.66 7.10 -25.78
C MET A 227 -5.28 6.56 -24.48
N LEU A 228 -5.33 7.37 -23.42
CA LEU A 228 -5.95 7.01 -22.15
C LEU A 228 -7.36 7.60 -22.02
N ALA A 229 -8.24 6.86 -21.35
CA ALA A 229 -9.56 7.30 -20.96
C ALA A 229 -9.92 6.76 -19.57
N ALA A 230 -10.76 7.49 -18.84
CA ALA A 230 -11.26 7.09 -17.54
C ALA A 230 -12.49 6.18 -17.66
N ALA A 231 -12.62 5.20 -16.78
CA ALA A 231 -13.88 4.46 -16.62
C ALA A 231 -14.99 5.42 -16.17
N GLY A 232 -16.06 5.55 -16.98
CA GLY A 232 -17.07 6.60 -16.80
C GLY A 232 -17.86 6.51 -15.49
N TRP A 233 -18.24 5.28 -15.10
CA TRP A 233 -19.01 5.01 -13.87
C TRP A 233 -18.14 5.04 -12.61
N ASP A 234 -16.82 4.89 -12.77
CA ASP A 234 -15.90 4.84 -11.66
C ASP A 234 -15.73 6.24 -11.06
N LYS A 235 -15.93 6.31 -9.74
CA LYS A 235 -15.75 7.54 -8.96
C LYS A 235 -14.27 7.91 -8.81
N GLU A 236 -13.36 6.95 -8.93
CA GLU A 236 -11.92 7.19 -8.97
C GLU A 236 -11.42 7.63 -10.35
N LYS A 237 -12.26 7.56 -11.40
CA LYS A 237 -11.87 7.92 -12.77
C LYS A 237 -10.60 7.17 -13.21
N THR A 238 -10.49 5.91 -12.82
CA THR A 238 -9.35 5.05 -13.12
C THR A 238 -9.07 5.07 -14.62
N LEU A 239 -7.82 5.36 -14.99
CA LEU A 239 -7.37 5.48 -16.37
C LEU A 239 -7.04 4.10 -16.95
N LEU A 240 -7.49 3.86 -18.18
CA LEU A 240 -7.19 2.68 -18.99
C LEU A 240 -6.86 3.13 -20.41
N ALA A 241 -6.37 2.22 -21.24
CA ALA A 241 -6.31 2.49 -22.67
C ALA A 241 -7.73 2.69 -23.21
N ALA A 242 -7.91 3.71 -24.05
CA ALA A 242 -9.19 4.10 -24.60
C ALA A 242 -10.00 2.94 -25.22
N PRO A 243 -9.45 2.03 -26.06
CA PRO A 243 -10.20 0.89 -26.58
C PRO A 243 -10.73 -0.04 -25.48
N ALA A 244 -9.97 -0.24 -24.40
CA ALA A 244 -10.37 -1.10 -23.28
C ALA A 244 -11.57 -0.51 -22.51
N VAL A 245 -11.66 0.83 -22.39
CA VAL A 245 -12.78 1.50 -21.68
C VAL A 245 -14.12 1.21 -22.34
N ALA A 246 -14.19 1.19 -23.67
CA ALA A 246 -15.44 0.98 -24.38
C ALA A 246 -16.03 -0.40 -24.08
N ASP A 247 -15.21 -1.45 -24.15
CA ASP A 247 -15.65 -2.80 -23.87
C ASP A 247 -15.83 -3.06 -22.36
N LEU A 248 -15.03 -2.42 -21.51
CA LEU A 248 -15.25 -2.47 -20.06
C LEU A 248 -16.59 -1.82 -19.68
N THR A 249 -17.01 -0.76 -20.38
CA THR A 249 -18.33 -0.14 -20.17
C THR A 249 -19.45 -1.11 -20.48
N LYS A 250 -19.34 -1.89 -21.58
CA LYS A 250 -20.31 -2.94 -21.92
C LYS A 250 -20.33 -4.04 -20.86
N LEU A 251 -19.16 -4.49 -20.39
CA LEU A 251 -19.05 -5.47 -19.30
C LEU A 251 -19.68 -4.95 -18.00
N ASN A 252 -19.42 -3.69 -17.65
CA ASN A 252 -20.02 -3.04 -16.48
C ASN A 252 -21.54 -2.99 -16.57
N THR A 253 -22.11 -2.66 -17.73
CA THR A 253 -23.56 -2.68 -17.94
C THR A 253 -24.15 -4.07 -17.68
N ALA A 254 -23.55 -5.12 -18.23
CA ALA A 254 -23.99 -6.49 -18.00
C ALA A 254 -23.86 -6.91 -16.53
N PHE A 255 -22.75 -6.53 -15.87
CA PHE A 255 -22.52 -6.78 -14.46
C PHE A 255 -23.57 -6.07 -13.59
N LYS A 256 -23.86 -4.79 -13.89
CA LYS A 256 -24.89 -4.00 -13.19
C LYS A 256 -26.27 -4.62 -13.36
N ASN A 257 -26.62 -5.10 -14.55
CA ASN A 257 -27.88 -5.79 -14.78
C ASN A 257 -27.97 -7.08 -13.95
N LYS A 258 -26.85 -7.80 -13.74
CA LYS A 258 -26.83 -9.03 -12.94
C LYS A 258 -26.89 -8.77 -11.43
N PHE A 259 -26.19 -7.76 -10.93
CA PHE A 259 -25.93 -7.58 -9.49
C PHE A 259 -26.50 -6.29 -8.89
N GLY A 260 -27.13 -5.44 -9.70
CA GLY A 260 -27.70 -4.16 -9.25
C GLY A 260 -26.67 -3.08 -8.90
N LYS A 261 -25.38 -3.33 -9.11
CA LYS A 261 -24.29 -2.38 -8.83
C LYS A 261 -23.24 -2.36 -9.94
N ASN A 262 -22.53 -1.24 -10.09
CA ASN A 262 -21.39 -1.16 -11.00
C ASN A 262 -20.22 -2.04 -10.53
N LEU A 263 -19.34 -2.39 -11.46
CA LEU A 263 -18.02 -2.93 -11.19
C LEU A 263 -17.22 -1.96 -10.34
N ASP A 264 -16.56 -2.50 -9.32
CA ASP A 264 -15.51 -1.80 -8.61
C ASP A 264 -14.22 -1.90 -9.45
N ILE A 265 -13.29 -0.95 -9.29
CA ILE A 265 -11.97 -1.00 -9.91
C ILE A 265 -10.98 -0.55 -8.84
N ASP A 266 -9.88 -1.28 -8.70
CA ASP A 266 -8.81 -0.93 -7.75
C ASP A 266 -7.60 -0.35 -8.49
N LEU A 267 -7.09 -1.05 -9.50
CA LEU A 267 -5.96 -0.61 -10.32
C LEU A 267 -6.21 -0.85 -11.80
N ALA A 268 -5.59 -0.04 -12.66
CA ALA A 268 -5.58 -0.26 -14.11
C ALA A 268 -4.28 0.25 -14.75
N TYR A 269 -4.29 1.35 -15.52
CA TYR A 269 -3.07 1.86 -16.13
C TYR A 269 -2.03 2.22 -15.09
N ARG A 270 -0.82 1.70 -15.28
CA ARG A 270 0.33 1.91 -14.41
C ARG A 270 1.53 2.28 -15.25
N THR A 271 2.16 3.39 -14.91
CA THR A 271 3.33 3.88 -15.65
C THR A 271 4.59 3.10 -15.31
N LEU A 272 5.68 3.34 -16.06
CA LEU A 272 6.92 2.60 -15.87
C LEU A 272 7.55 2.87 -14.50
N ASP A 273 7.61 4.12 -14.02
CA ASP A 273 8.18 4.42 -12.71
C ASP A 273 7.25 3.94 -11.57
N THR A 274 5.93 3.98 -11.76
CA THR A 274 5.00 3.33 -10.81
C THR A 274 5.26 1.81 -10.76
N GLN A 275 5.52 1.16 -11.89
CA GLN A 275 5.85 -0.27 -11.92
C GLN A 275 7.22 -0.55 -11.27
N LYS A 276 8.22 0.32 -11.45
CA LYS A 276 9.51 0.21 -10.74
C LYS A 276 9.33 0.33 -9.23
N PHE A 277 8.52 1.31 -8.80
CA PHE A 277 8.17 1.49 -7.40
C PHE A 277 7.56 0.21 -6.81
N PHE A 278 6.49 -0.33 -7.42
CA PHE A 278 5.89 -1.57 -6.92
C PHE A 278 6.81 -2.78 -7.02
N TYR A 279 7.65 -2.89 -8.06
CA TYR A 279 8.63 -3.97 -8.13
C TYR A 279 9.64 -3.90 -6.97
N SER A 280 10.08 -2.70 -6.59
CA SER A 280 10.97 -2.52 -5.43
C SER A 280 10.27 -2.80 -4.09
N GLU A 281 9.00 -2.44 -3.94
CA GLU A 281 8.25 -2.58 -2.69
C GLU A 281 7.69 -3.99 -2.48
N LEU A 282 7.24 -4.65 -3.55
CA LEU A 282 6.51 -5.92 -3.51
C LEU A 282 7.36 -7.11 -3.98
N GLY A 283 8.42 -6.86 -4.73
CA GLY A 283 9.31 -7.89 -5.27
C GLY A 283 8.74 -8.67 -6.46
N PRO A 284 9.56 -9.56 -7.05
CA PRO A 284 9.27 -10.22 -8.33
C PRO A 284 8.14 -11.25 -8.29
N TYR A 285 7.72 -11.68 -7.10
CA TYR A 285 6.62 -12.64 -6.95
C TYR A 285 5.23 -12.00 -7.06
N ILE A 286 5.14 -10.69 -6.79
CA ILE A 286 3.87 -9.96 -6.75
C ILE A 286 3.81 -8.94 -7.88
N ALA A 287 4.93 -8.27 -8.18
CA ALA A 287 4.99 -7.27 -9.25
C ALA A 287 5.77 -7.83 -10.44
N ALA A 288 5.17 -7.72 -11.63
CA ALA A 288 5.86 -8.03 -12.88
C ALA A 288 7.12 -7.17 -13.06
N LYS A 289 8.12 -7.70 -13.76
CA LYS A 289 9.33 -6.95 -14.12
C LYS A 289 8.94 -5.64 -14.82
N PRO A 290 9.51 -4.48 -14.47
CA PRO A 290 9.22 -3.22 -15.15
C PRO A 290 9.34 -3.34 -16.67
N GLY A 291 8.34 -2.82 -17.39
CA GLY A 291 8.25 -2.92 -18.84
C GLY A 291 7.52 -4.17 -19.38
N THR A 292 7.02 -5.06 -18.52
CA THR A 292 6.34 -6.31 -18.95
C THR A 292 4.90 -6.46 -18.44
N SER A 293 4.42 -5.53 -17.61
CA SER A 293 3.10 -5.62 -16.98
C SER A 293 1.99 -5.20 -17.94
N ASN A 294 0.89 -5.95 -18.04
CA ASN A 294 -0.26 -5.51 -18.86
C ASN A 294 -0.93 -4.22 -18.35
N HIS A 295 -0.74 -3.87 -17.08
CA HIS A 295 -1.10 -2.54 -16.55
C HIS A 295 -0.31 -1.42 -17.24
N GLY A 296 0.92 -1.70 -17.66
CA GLY A 296 1.77 -0.80 -18.44
C GLY A 296 1.18 -0.41 -19.79
N TRP A 297 0.27 -1.21 -20.34
CA TRP A 297 -0.49 -0.83 -21.52
C TRP A 297 -1.88 -0.25 -21.22
N GLY A 298 -2.28 -0.16 -19.94
CA GLY A 298 -3.65 0.20 -19.58
C GLY A 298 -4.67 -0.83 -20.07
N LEU A 299 -4.22 -2.07 -20.27
CA LEU A 299 -5.00 -3.19 -20.79
C LEU A 299 -5.23 -4.27 -19.75
N ALA A 300 -4.93 -3.97 -18.48
CA ALA A 300 -5.29 -4.80 -17.34
C ALA A 300 -6.09 -3.97 -16.34
N ILE A 301 -6.96 -4.66 -15.61
CA ILE A 301 -7.65 -4.13 -14.44
C ILE A 301 -7.50 -5.11 -13.29
N ASP A 302 -7.41 -4.54 -12.09
CA ASP A 302 -7.54 -5.26 -10.84
C ASP A 302 -8.84 -4.86 -10.17
N PHE A 303 -9.60 -5.86 -9.74
CA PHE A 303 -10.70 -5.69 -8.82
C PHE A 303 -10.20 -5.63 -7.36
N PRO A 304 -10.94 -5.00 -6.43
CA PRO A 304 -10.55 -5.03 -5.03
C PRO A 304 -10.44 -6.46 -4.50
N GLU A 305 -9.42 -6.75 -3.67
CA GLU A 305 -9.20 -8.05 -3.01
C GLU A 305 -10.23 -8.38 -1.90
N SER A 306 -11.51 -8.22 -2.22
CA SER A 306 -12.63 -8.57 -1.35
C SER A 306 -13.04 -10.04 -1.55
N TYR A 307 -13.77 -10.60 -0.59
CA TYR A 307 -14.31 -11.95 -0.71
C TYR A 307 -15.10 -12.17 -2.01
N ASN A 308 -15.91 -11.19 -2.44
CA ASN A 308 -16.74 -11.35 -3.63
C ASN A 308 -15.94 -11.40 -4.95
N TYR A 309 -14.75 -10.80 -4.99
CA TYR A 309 -13.82 -10.87 -6.13
C TYR A 309 -12.73 -11.96 -5.96
N SER A 310 -12.74 -12.71 -4.86
CA SER A 310 -11.86 -13.88 -4.70
C SER A 310 -12.30 -15.06 -5.57
N PHE A 311 -11.46 -16.08 -5.75
CA PHE A 311 -11.82 -17.32 -6.48
C PHE A 311 -13.13 -17.98 -5.99
N SER A 312 -13.46 -17.84 -4.71
CA SER A 312 -14.70 -18.38 -4.13
C SER A 312 -15.90 -17.44 -4.32
N GLY A 313 -15.64 -16.17 -4.62
CA GLY A 313 -16.60 -15.08 -4.67
C GLY A 313 -17.52 -15.09 -5.89
N LYS A 314 -18.72 -14.56 -5.70
CA LYS A 314 -19.76 -14.52 -6.74
C LYS A 314 -19.43 -13.59 -7.91
N TYR A 315 -18.71 -12.49 -7.68
CA TYR A 315 -18.35 -11.55 -8.75
C TYR A 315 -17.27 -12.15 -9.64
N TYR A 316 -16.23 -12.73 -9.05
CA TYR A 316 -15.19 -13.44 -9.80
C TYR A 316 -15.78 -14.55 -10.68
N LYS A 317 -16.58 -15.45 -10.10
CA LYS A 317 -17.18 -16.57 -10.85
C LYS A 317 -18.00 -16.09 -12.06
N TRP A 318 -18.79 -15.03 -11.87
CA TRP A 318 -19.56 -14.44 -12.95
C TRP A 318 -18.67 -13.77 -14.01
N LEU A 319 -17.67 -13.00 -13.58
CA LEU A 319 -16.72 -12.35 -14.47
C LEU A 319 -15.96 -13.39 -15.30
N LYS A 320 -15.42 -14.44 -14.67
CA LYS A 320 -14.72 -15.54 -15.34
C LYS A 320 -15.56 -16.18 -16.44
N ALA A 321 -16.86 -16.35 -16.21
CA ALA A 321 -17.78 -16.98 -17.15
C ALA A 321 -18.26 -16.02 -18.28
N ASN A 322 -18.19 -14.70 -18.09
CA ASN A 322 -18.86 -13.75 -18.99
C ASN A 322 -17.94 -12.68 -19.61
N SER A 323 -16.80 -12.37 -19.00
CA SER A 323 -15.96 -11.24 -19.40
C SER A 323 -15.43 -11.38 -20.83
N SER A 324 -15.21 -12.62 -21.30
CA SER A 324 -14.65 -12.91 -22.63
C SER A 324 -15.56 -12.45 -23.76
N LYS A 325 -16.88 -12.40 -23.54
CA LYS A 325 -17.87 -11.83 -24.46
C LYS A 325 -17.69 -10.32 -24.68
N TYR A 326 -16.92 -9.68 -23.80
CA TYR A 326 -16.62 -8.25 -23.81
C TYR A 326 -15.12 -8.01 -23.93
N ASN A 327 -14.37 -8.94 -24.55
CA ASN A 327 -12.94 -8.77 -24.78
C ASN A 327 -12.07 -8.66 -23.51
N TRP A 328 -12.58 -9.06 -22.34
CA TRP A 328 -11.84 -9.13 -21.09
C TRP A 328 -11.65 -10.58 -20.67
N VAL A 329 -10.46 -11.00 -20.26
CA VAL A 329 -10.19 -12.41 -19.91
C VAL A 329 -9.43 -12.51 -18.60
N HIS A 330 -9.81 -13.47 -17.78
CA HIS A 330 -8.95 -13.99 -16.72
C HIS A 330 -8.12 -15.14 -17.30
N ARG A 331 -6.79 -14.96 -17.33
CA ARG A 331 -5.86 -15.87 -18.02
C ARG A 331 -5.63 -17.16 -17.22
N LYS A 332 -5.34 -18.25 -17.93
CA LYS A 332 -5.10 -19.57 -17.32
C LYS A 332 -3.92 -19.58 -16.34
N ASN A 333 -2.88 -18.80 -16.59
CA ASN A 333 -1.71 -18.69 -15.71
C ASN A 333 -2.00 -17.93 -14.40
N LEU A 334 -3.20 -17.35 -14.25
CA LEU A 334 -3.64 -16.63 -13.05
C LEU A 334 -4.67 -17.42 -12.24
N GLU A 335 -5.00 -18.65 -12.68
CA GLU A 335 -5.94 -19.53 -11.97
C GLU A 335 -5.38 -19.96 -10.61
N GLN A 336 -6.28 -20.29 -9.68
CA GLN A 336 -5.92 -20.73 -8.33
C GLN A 336 -5.05 -22.00 -8.33
N TYR A 337 -5.32 -22.88 -9.28
CA TYR A 337 -4.64 -24.16 -9.42
C TYR A 337 -4.05 -24.30 -10.82
N ARG A 338 -2.87 -24.92 -10.88
CA ARG A 338 -2.26 -25.34 -12.14
C ARG A 338 -3.00 -26.56 -12.69
N SER A 339 -2.68 -26.96 -13.93
CA SER A 339 -3.26 -28.15 -14.57
C SER A 339 -2.94 -29.46 -13.85
N ASP A 340 -1.86 -29.50 -13.07
CA ASP A 340 -1.47 -30.64 -12.24
C ASP A 340 -2.16 -30.66 -10.85
N GLY A 341 -3.07 -29.72 -10.60
CA GLY A 341 -3.76 -29.57 -9.31
C GLY A 341 -2.97 -28.85 -8.21
N SER A 342 -1.69 -28.50 -8.45
CA SER A 342 -0.89 -27.74 -7.48
C SER A 342 -1.38 -26.29 -7.34
N LYS A 343 -1.21 -25.70 -6.16
CA LYS A 343 -1.51 -24.28 -5.93
C LYS A 343 -0.60 -23.40 -6.79
N ASN A 344 -1.19 -22.46 -7.51
CA ASN A 344 -0.47 -21.49 -8.30
C ASN A 344 0.01 -20.31 -7.42
N PRO A 345 1.32 -20.04 -7.31
CA PRO A 345 1.85 -18.90 -6.57
C PRO A 345 1.56 -17.56 -7.25
N TYR A 346 1.15 -17.56 -8.52
CA TYR A 346 0.78 -16.38 -9.31
C TYR A 346 -0.75 -16.25 -9.48
N ALA A 347 -1.51 -16.86 -8.57
CA ALA A 347 -2.96 -16.83 -8.64
C ALA A 347 -3.50 -15.42 -8.32
N GLU A 348 -4.25 -14.83 -9.25
CA GLU A 348 -4.73 -13.44 -9.16
C GLU A 348 -6.20 -13.33 -9.57
N ALA A 349 -7.12 -13.75 -8.71
CA ALA A 349 -8.56 -13.72 -9.01
C ALA A 349 -9.08 -12.32 -9.41
N TRP A 350 -8.42 -11.28 -8.95
CA TRP A 350 -8.78 -9.90 -9.22
C TRP A 350 -8.33 -9.40 -10.61
N HIS A 351 -7.34 -10.03 -11.25
CA HIS A 351 -6.70 -9.52 -12.46
C HIS A 351 -7.40 -10.01 -13.74
N PHE A 352 -7.78 -9.06 -14.59
CA PHE A 352 -8.40 -9.31 -15.90
C PHE A 352 -7.73 -8.49 -16.99
N GLU A 353 -7.57 -9.08 -18.16
CA GLU A 353 -6.84 -8.49 -19.29
C GLU A 353 -7.73 -8.24 -20.50
N TYR A 354 -7.55 -7.09 -21.12
CA TYR A 354 -8.21 -6.75 -22.37
C TYR A 354 -7.48 -7.35 -23.57
N VAL A 355 -8.17 -8.20 -24.33
CA VAL A 355 -7.64 -8.87 -25.53
C VAL A 355 -8.04 -8.20 -26.84
N GLY A 356 -9.10 -7.39 -26.85
CA GLY A 356 -9.52 -6.56 -27.98
C GLY A 356 -9.65 -7.32 -29.31
N ARG A 357 -10.39 -8.43 -29.30
CA ARG A 357 -10.74 -9.18 -30.52
C ARG A 357 -11.82 -8.47 -31.32
#